data_AF-A0A9D0HQX8-F1
#
_entry.id   AF-A0A9D0HQX8-F1
#
_cell.length_a   1.000
_cell.length_b   1.000
_cell.length_c   1.000
_cell.angle_alpha   90.00
_cell.angle_beta   90.00
_cell.angle_gamma   90.00
#
_symmetry.space_group_name_H-M   'P 1'
#
loop_
_entity.id
_entity.type
_entity.pdbx_description
1 polymer ?
#
loop_
_entity_poly.entity_id
_entity_poly.type
_entity_poly.pdbx_seq_one_letter_code
_entity_poly.pdbx_strand_id
1 'polypeptide(L)' 'AGVLSKKYTCYPSVEEQIRPEDRVDERVVIDERVITSQGPATAICFALEIARVLAGEENFKSVKAGTLASYCQE' A
#
# COMPACT_ATOMS: atom_id res chain seq x y z
N ALA A 1 -17.56 7.73 -4.72
CA ALA A 1 -16.76 7.76 -5.96
C ALA A 1 -16.77 6.42 -6.72
N GLY A 2 -16.95 5.27 -6.05
CA GLY A 2 -17.09 3.97 -6.75
C GLY A 2 -15.79 3.49 -7.42
N VAL A 3 -14.64 3.89 -6.88
CA VAL A 3 -13.32 3.65 -7.50
C VAL A 3 -12.59 2.42 -6.95
N LEU A 4 -12.98 1.93 -5.77
CA LEU A 4 -12.33 0.77 -5.15
C LEU A 4 -12.80 -0.52 -5.84
N SER A 5 -11.84 -1.34 -6.27
CA SER A 5 -12.03 -2.70 -6.78
C SER A 5 -12.37 -3.68 -5.62
N LYS A 6 -12.03 -4.97 -5.74
CA LYS A 6 -12.46 -6.00 -4.77
C LYS A 6 -11.63 -6.04 -3.50
N LYS A 7 -10.33 -5.75 -3.53
CA LYS A 7 -9.45 -5.84 -2.35
C LYS A 7 -8.94 -4.45 -1.98
N TYR A 8 -8.97 -4.14 -0.71
CA TYR A 8 -8.36 -2.92 -0.19
C TYR A 8 -7.87 -3.09 1.25
N THR A 9 -7.08 -2.14 1.70
CA THR A 9 -6.83 -1.93 3.13
C THR A 9 -7.07 -0.47 3.49
N CYS A 10 -7.24 -0.17 4.76
CA CYS A 10 -7.52 1.18 5.24
C CYS A 10 -7.01 1.35 6.67
N TYR A 11 -7.15 2.57 7.21
CA TYR A 11 -6.88 2.82 8.62
C TYR A 11 -7.74 1.91 9.51
N PRO A 12 -7.18 1.27 10.55
CA PRO A 12 -7.98 0.54 11.53
C PRO A 12 -9.03 1.47 12.13
N SER A 13 -10.28 1.00 12.28
CA SER A 13 -11.50 1.74 12.70
C SER A 13 -12.36 2.38 11.60
N VAL A 14 -11.91 2.39 10.33
CA VAL A 14 -12.75 2.88 9.22
C VAL A 14 -13.27 1.77 8.31
N GLU A 15 -12.90 0.52 8.56
CA GLU A 15 -13.29 -0.64 7.76
C GLU A 15 -14.81 -0.81 7.62
N GLU A 16 -15.55 -0.65 8.72
CA GLU A 16 -17.02 -0.74 8.79
C GLU A 16 -17.75 0.27 7.89
N GLN A 17 -17.06 1.31 7.44
CA GLN A 17 -17.65 2.39 6.62
C GLN A 17 -17.43 2.21 5.11
N ILE A 18 -16.71 1.15 4.70
CA ILE A 18 -16.31 0.94 3.30
C ILE A 18 -16.96 -0.33 2.75
N ARG A 19 -16.32 -1.51 2.92
CA ARG A 19 -16.78 -2.86 2.56
C ARG A 19 -16.00 -3.89 3.38
N PRO A 20 -16.37 -4.16 4.65
CA PRO A 20 -15.59 -4.99 5.57
C PRO A 20 -15.17 -6.36 5.01
N GLU A 21 -16.01 -6.96 4.17
CA GLU A 21 -15.78 -8.25 3.51
C GLU A 21 -14.63 -8.24 2.49
N ASP A 22 -14.30 -7.07 1.96
CA ASP A 22 -13.28 -6.84 0.93
C ASP A 22 -11.94 -6.35 1.54
N ARG A 23 -11.94 -6.02 2.85
CA ARG A 23 -10.75 -5.56 3.56
C ARG A 23 -9.77 -6.72 3.77
N VAL A 24 -8.50 -6.46 3.48
CA VAL A 24 -7.37 -7.31 3.88
C VAL A 24 -6.43 -6.59 4.85
N ASP A 25 -5.88 -7.35 5.79
CA ASP A 25 -4.95 -6.83 6.80
C ASP A 25 -3.50 -6.92 6.34
N GLU A 26 -3.19 -6.14 5.31
CA GLU A 26 -1.85 -6.01 4.73
C GLU A 26 -1.41 -4.55 4.74
N ARG A 27 -0.10 -4.31 4.86
CA ARG A 27 0.43 -2.93 4.94
C ARG A 27 0.16 -2.13 3.68
N VAL A 28 0.19 -2.78 2.52
CA VAL A 28 -0.07 -2.21 1.21
C VAL A 28 -0.83 -3.24 0.39
N VAL A 29 -1.87 -2.82 -0.30
CA VAL A 29 -2.66 -3.67 -1.19
C VAL A 29 -2.72 -3.01 -2.55
N ILE A 30 -2.33 -3.75 -3.58
CA ILE A 30 -2.55 -3.36 -4.97
C ILE A 30 -3.71 -4.19 -5.48
N ASP A 31 -4.78 -3.51 -5.89
CA ASP A 31 -5.87 -4.13 -6.63
C ASP A 31 -6.08 -3.36 -7.94
N GLU A 32 -5.76 -4.02 -9.04
CA GLU A 32 -5.73 -3.44 -10.39
C GLU A 32 -4.89 -2.16 -10.47
N ARG A 33 -5.54 -0.99 -10.51
CA ARG A 33 -4.91 0.34 -10.62
C ARG A 33 -5.00 1.15 -9.33
N VAL A 34 -5.48 0.54 -8.25
CA VAL A 34 -5.66 1.20 -6.95
C VAL A 34 -4.67 0.60 -5.96
N ILE A 35 -3.88 1.47 -5.34
CA ILE A 35 -2.97 1.10 -4.25
C ILE A 35 -3.54 1.70 -2.96
N THR A 36 -3.71 0.89 -1.93
CA THR A 36 -4.22 1.32 -0.61
C THR A 36 -3.25 0.93 0.51
N SER A 37 -3.31 1.62 1.65
CA SER A 37 -2.46 1.38 2.82
C SER A 37 -3.14 1.77 4.14
N GLN A 38 -2.58 1.36 5.27
CA GLN A 38 -3.22 1.40 6.59
C GLN A 38 -2.95 2.68 7.38
N GLY A 39 -1.89 3.44 7.14
CA GLY A 39 -1.67 4.70 7.85
C GLY A 39 -0.20 5.06 8.06
N PRO A 40 0.12 5.89 9.07
CA PRO A 40 1.46 6.46 9.23
C PRO A 40 2.57 5.42 9.32
N ALA A 41 2.35 4.32 10.05
CA ALA A 41 3.34 3.25 10.21
C ALA A 41 3.62 2.46 8.91
N THR A 42 2.74 2.54 7.91
CA THR A 42 2.88 1.84 6.62
C THR A 42 3.15 2.79 5.46
N ALA A 43 3.24 4.10 5.70
CA ALA A 43 3.40 5.13 4.68
C ALA A 43 4.67 4.95 3.83
N ILE A 44 5.79 4.53 4.44
CA ILE A 44 7.03 4.26 3.70
C ILE A 44 6.84 3.08 2.74
N CYS A 45 6.20 1.99 3.20
CA CYS A 45 5.95 0.84 2.33
C CYS A 45 5.00 1.21 1.19
N PHE A 46 3.99 2.03 1.46
CA PHE A 46 3.07 2.55 0.45
C PHE A 46 3.77 3.41 -0.61
N ALA A 47 4.63 4.34 -0.18
CA ALA A 47 5.40 5.18 -1.10
C ALA A 47 6.38 4.35 -1.95
N LEU A 48 7.02 3.35 -1.37
CA LEU A 48 7.90 2.43 -2.08
C LEU A 48 7.13 1.61 -3.14
N GLU A 49 5.91 1.14 -2.83
CA GLU A 49 5.07 0.45 -3.81
C GLU A 49 4.71 1.36 -4.99
N ILE A 50 4.34 2.62 -4.72
CA ILE A 50 4.08 3.60 -5.77
C ILE A 50 5.33 3.81 -6.64
N ALA A 51 6.51 3.93 -6.02
CA ALA A 51 7.76 4.07 -6.75
C ALA A 51 8.05 2.84 -7.61
N ARG A 52 7.79 1.62 -7.11
CA ARG A 52 7.97 0.38 -7.87
C ARG A 52 7.06 0.35 -9.09
N VAL A 53 5.78 0.65 -8.92
CA VAL A 53 4.77 0.62 -9.99
C VAL A 53 5.03 1.68 -11.06
N LEU A 54 5.42 2.90 -10.66
CA LEU A 54 5.55 4.03 -11.59
C LEU A 54 6.96 4.22 -12.16
N ALA A 55 7.99 3.87 -11.39
CA ALA A 55 9.39 4.13 -11.73
C ALA A 55 10.24 2.85 -11.84
N GLY A 56 9.66 1.68 -11.60
CA GLY A 56 10.30 0.39 -11.77
C GLY A 56 11.13 -0.08 -10.57
N GLU A 57 11.57 -1.34 -10.68
CA GLU A 57 12.22 -2.10 -9.60
C GLU A 57 13.55 -1.49 -9.12
N GLU A 58 14.32 -0.90 -10.04
CA GLU A 58 15.62 -0.29 -9.72
C GLU A 58 15.45 0.92 -8.79
N ASN A 59 14.50 1.80 -9.11
CA ASN A 59 14.20 2.98 -8.29
C ASN A 59 13.63 2.58 -6.93
N PHE A 60 12.76 1.58 -6.89
CA PHE A 60 12.27 1.00 -5.63
C PHE A 60 13.44 0.53 -4.74
N LYS A 61 14.36 -0.28 -5.28
CA LYS A 61 15.52 -0.81 -4.53
C LYS A 61 16.44 0.31 -4.04
N SER A 62 16.73 1.28 -4.89
CA SER A 62 17.58 2.44 -4.56
C SER A 62 16.99 3.25 -3.40
N VAL A 63 15.71 3.62 -3.48
CA VAL A 63 15.03 4.40 -2.43
C VAL A 63 14.86 3.60 -1.14
N LYS A 64 14.50 2.31 -1.24
CA LYS A 64 14.41 1.42 -0.08
C LYS A 64 15.74 1.31 0.67
N ALA A 65 16.85 1.16 -0.06
CA ALA A 65 18.18 1.13 0.51
C ALA A 65 18.54 2.47 1.19
N GLY A 66 18.28 3.61 0.52
CA GLY A 66 18.59 4.94 1.07
C GLY A 66 17.77 5.33 2.30
N THR A 67 16.59 4.75 2.47
CA THR A 67 15.69 4.99 3.62
C THR A 67 15.82 3.96 4.73
N LEU A 68 16.65 2.92 4.53
CA LEU A 68 16.84 1.80 5.47
C LEU A 68 15.52 1.11 5.87
N ALA A 69 14.54 1.10 4.95
CA ALA A 69 13.19 0.59 5.18
C ALA A 69 13.11 -0.94 5.04
N SER A 70 13.96 -1.67 5.77
CA SER A 70 14.08 -3.14 5.71
C SER A 70 12.80 -3.88 6.12
N TYR A 71 11.90 -3.23 6.85
CA TYR A 71 10.62 -3.77 7.29
C TYR A 71 9.51 -3.70 6.21
N CYS A 72 9.73 -2.98 5.11
CA CYS A 72 8.87 -3.02 3.95
C CYS A 72 9.29 -4.21 3.06
N GLN A 73 8.33 -5.02 2.63
CA GLN A 73 8.60 -6.24 1.86
C GLN A 73 9.36 -5.93 0.55
N GLU A 74 9.95 -6.97 -0.05
CA GLU A 74 10.60 -6.87 -1.36
C GLU A 74 9.60 -6.70 -2.49
#